data_AF-A0A924LWR6-F1
#
_entry.id   AF-A0A924LWR6-F1
#
_cell.length_a   1.000
_cell.length_b   1.000
_cell.length_c   1.000
_cell.angle_alpha   90.00
_cell.angle_beta   90.00
_cell.angle_gamma   90.00
#
_symmetry.space_group_name_H-M   'P 1'
#
loop_
_entity.id
_entity.type
_entity.pdbx_description
1 polymer ?
#
loop_
_entity_poly.entity_id
_entity_poly.type
_entity_poly.pdbx_seq_one_letter_code
_entity_poly.pdbx_strand_id
1 'polypeptide(L)'
;MTRKSDTFVPIGCIAASTTRDEVLVALGLGSCIGVALWCGQSGAVGLAHIYLPSSVGAEVPDNRPAKFADIGVPALIAAVESLGGVRARMAAFLVGGAQMFEFESRMTDGPNSGVGMRNDAAVRAALAAEGIPISGTETGGISGRSMRISPHSTWVSVYSAQERHQAAMDALKDKAAAAHRTTSITPATRALGGAGMPVPTPAIPAGPAALVPPTVEVTPLVSPVEPVVAMTAVGPRRYTPASAGQPRPA
;
A
#
# COMPACT_ATOMS: atom_id res chain seq x y z
N MET A 1 -26.47 9.68 -2.85
CA MET A 1 -25.03 9.46 -2.66
C MET A 1 -24.84 8.01 -2.24
N THR A 2 -24.64 7.11 -3.19
CA THR A 2 -24.41 5.69 -2.90
C THR A 2 -22.99 5.56 -2.34
N ARG A 3 -22.85 4.91 -1.19
CA ARG A 3 -21.56 4.74 -0.50
C ARG A 3 -20.68 3.84 -1.37
N LYS A 4 -19.43 4.25 -1.64
CA LYS A 4 -18.44 3.41 -2.31
C LYS A 4 -18.34 2.06 -1.57
N SER A 5 -18.60 0.96 -2.25
CA SER A 5 -18.56 -0.39 -1.67
C SER A 5 -17.23 -1.04 -2.02
N ASP A 6 -16.43 -1.33 -1.00
CA ASP A 6 -15.17 -2.06 -1.17
C ASP A 6 -15.48 -3.57 -1.18
N THR A 7 -15.23 -4.22 -2.31
CA THR A 7 -15.34 -5.68 -2.48
C THR A 7 -13.95 -6.27 -2.32
N PHE A 8 -13.75 -6.99 -1.22
CA PHE A 8 -12.49 -7.67 -0.96
C PHE A 8 -12.37 -8.95 -1.78
N VAL A 9 -11.20 -9.18 -2.38
CA VAL A 9 -10.86 -10.36 -3.16
C VAL A 9 -9.90 -11.22 -2.33
N PRO A 10 -10.38 -12.32 -1.72
CA PRO A 10 -9.57 -13.21 -0.91
C PRO A 10 -8.55 -13.99 -1.76
N ILE A 11 -7.58 -14.60 -1.07
CA ILE A 11 -6.58 -15.49 -1.69
C ILE A 11 -7.29 -16.62 -2.45
N GLY A 12 -6.91 -16.83 -3.71
CA GLY A 12 -7.46 -17.88 -4.58
C GLY A 12 -8.80 -17.51 -5.23
N CYS A 13 -9.32 -16.30 -4.98
CA CYS A 13 -10.58 -15.83 -5.53
C CYS A 13 -10.38 -14.81 -6.66
N ILE A 14 -11.47 -14.60 -7.40
CA ILE A 14 -11.59 -13.62 -8.48
C ILE A 14 -12.85 -12.80 -8.22
N ALA A 15 -12.79 -11.52 -8.54
CA ALA A 15 -13.97 -10.67 -8.67
C ALA A 15 -13.86 -9.85 -9.96
N ALA A 16 -14.99 -9.55 -10.58
CA ALA A 16 -15.09 -8.63 -11.70
C ALA A 16 -16.30 -7.71 -11.50
N SER A 17 -16.19 -6.47 -11.96
CA SER A 17 -17.25 -5.48 -11.80
C SER A 17 -17.22 -4.43 -12.90
N THR A 18 -18.41 -3.90 -13.20
CA THR A 18 -18.65 -2.69 -14.01
C THR A 18 -19.33 -1.58 -13.19
N THR A 19 -19.61 -1.83 -11.91
CA THR A 19 -20.33 -0.90 -11.02
C THR A 19 -19.43 0.27 -10.63
N ARG A 20 -19.76 1.48 -11.09
CA ARG A 20 -18.92 2.69 -10.93
C ARG A 20 -18.45 2.98 -9.50
N ASP A 21 -19.27 2.68 -8.50
CA ASP A 21 -18.98 2.96 -7.09
C ASP A 21 -18.38 1.75 -6.35
N GLU A 22 -18.13 0.64 -7.04
CA GLU A 22 -17.49 -0.54 -6.47
C GLU A 22 -15.97 -0.46 -6.60
N VAL A 23 -15.25 -0.89 -5.56
CA VAL A 23 -13.79 -0.97 -5.57
C VAL A 23 -13.38 -2.39 -5.25
N LEU A 24 -12.70 -3.05 -6.19
CA LEU A 24 -12.11 -4.36 -5.94
C LEU A 24 -10.79 -4.18 -5.20
N VAL A 25 -10.63 -4.90 -4.08
CA VAL A 25 -9.48 -4.73 -3.17
C VAL A 25 -8.83 -6.08 -2.88
N ALA A 26 -7.54 -6.20 -3.14
CA ALA A 26 -6.72 -7.32 -2.65
C ALA A 26 -5.73 -6.80 -1.61
N LEU A 27 -5.80 -7.37 -0.40
CA LEU A 27 -4.97 -7.00 0.74
C LEU A 27 -3.85 -8.02 0.95
N GLY A 28 -2.70 -7.54 1.45
CA GLY A 28 -1.64 -8.41 1.95
C GLY A 28 -0.98 -9.30 0.88
N LEU A 29 -0.81 -8.77 -0.33
CA LEU A 29 -0.06 -9.39 -1.42
C LEU A 29 1.42 -9.50 -1.04
N GLY A 30 1.76 -10.60 -0.38
CA GLY A 30 3.12 -11.03 -0.06
C GLY A 30 3.79 -11.69 -1.27
N SER A 31 4.13 -12.98 -1.18
CA SER A 31 4.61 -13.78 -2.32
C SER A 31 3.53 -14.08 -3.36
N CYS A 32 2.26 -13.87 -3.01
CA CYS A 32 1.13 -13.91 -3.94
C CYS A 32 1.19 -12.75 -4.95
N ILE A 33 0.52 -12.91 -6.09
CA ILE A 33 0.37 -11.89 -7.12
C ILE A 33 -1.11 -11.52 -7.26
N GLY A 34 -1.39 -10.23 -7.07
CA GLY A 34 -2.65 -9.63 -7.45
C GLY A 34 -2.59 -9.26 -8.94
N VAL A 35 -3.54 -9.77 -9.72
CA VAL A 35 -3.68 -9.47 -11.14
C VAL A 35 -4.95 -8.66 -11.33
N ALA A 36 -4.81 -7.40 -11.73
CA ALA A 36 -5.94 -6.58 -12.13
C ALA A 36 -6.01 -6.48 -13.66
N LEU A 37 -7.20 -6.67 -14.20
CA LEU A 37 -7.51 -6.39 -15.60
C LEU A 37 -8.38 -5.15 -15.69
N TRP A 38 -8.13 -4.33 -16.70
CA TRP A 38 -8.96 -3.19 -17.06
C TRP A 38 -9.29 -3.24 -18.55
N CYS A 39 -10.56 -3.14 -18.90
CA CYS A 39 -11.02 -3.00 -20.28
C CYS A 39 -11.56 -1.58 -20.50
N GLY A 40 -10.84 -0.77 -21.28
CA GLY A 40 -11.19 0.65 -21.45
C GLY A 40 -12.50 0.92 -22.19
N GLN A 41 -12.95 0.00 -23.05
CA GLN A 41 -14.19 0.17 -23.82
C GLN A 41 -15.44 -0.04 -22.97
N SER A 42 -15.48 -1.11 -22.18
CA SER A 42 -16.64 -1.45 -21.34
C SER A 42 -16.57 -0.82 -19.95
N GLY A 43 -15.39 -0.34 -19.54
CA GLY A 43 -15.13 0.10 -18.17
C GLY A 43 -15.08 -1.06 -17.16
N ALA A 44 -15.16 -2.31 -17.63
CA ALA A 44 -15.08 -3.50 -16.81
C ALA A 44 -13.68 -3.66 -16.23
N VAL A 45 -13.63 -4.08 -14.97
CA VAL A 45 -12.40 -4.44 -14.28
C VAL A 45 -12.53 -5.81 -13.65
N GLY A 46 -11.41 -6.50 -13.57
CA GLY A 46 -11.28 -7.76 -12.85
C GLY A 46 -10.11 -7.69 -11.89
N LEU A 47 -10.19 -8.43 -10.79
CA LEU A 47 -9.11 -8.62 -9.84
C LEU A 47 -9.05 -10.09 -9.42
N ALA A 48 -7.87 -10.70 -9.56
CA ALA A 48 -7.57 -12.04 -9.06
C ALA A 48 -6.45 -11.98 -8.02
N HIS A 49 -6.54 -12.84 -7.00
CA HIS A 49 -5.49 -13.02 -6.01
C HIS A 49 -4.85 -14.40 -6.18
N ILE A 50 -3.78 -14.46 -6.96
CA ILE A 50 -3.08 -15.69 -7.34
C ILE A 50 -1.96 -16.00 -6.36
N TYR A 51 -1.84 -17.25 -5.89
CA TYR A 51 -0.84 -17.60 -4.87
C TYR A 51 0.06 -18.80 -5.20
N LEU A 52 -0.23 -19.57 -6.26
CA LEU A 52 0.63 -20.66 -6.73
C LEU A 52 0.92 -20.55 -8.23
N PRO A 53 2.07 -21.08 -8.70
CA PRO A 53 2.51 -20.87 -10.08
C PRO A 53 1.81 -21.78 -11.11
N SER A 54 1.51 -23.04 -10.79
CA SER A 54 0.92 -23.99 -11.75
C SER A 54 0.09 -25.06 -11.08
N SER A 55 -0.96 -25.51 -11.77
CA SER A 55 -1.86 -26.59 -11.38
C SER A 55 -1.32 -28.01 -11.65
N VAL A 56 -0.17 -28.15 -12.34
CA VAL A 56 0.39 -29.46 -12.69
C VAL A 56 0.58 -30.34 -11.45
N GLY A 57 -0.08 -31.50 -11.44
CA GLY A 57 -0.01 -32.47 -10.35
C GLY A 57 -0.84 -32.11 -9.11
N ALA A 58 -1.72 -31.11 -9.20
CA ALA A 58 -2.56 -30.69 -8.08
C ALA A 58 -4.05 -30.71 -8.44
N GLU A 59 -4.89 -30.98 -7.45
CA GLU A 59 -6.33 -30.83 -7.59
C GLU A 59 -6.71 -29.33 -7.62
N VAL A 60 -7.56 -29.01 -8.60
CA VAL A 60 -8.15 -27.68 -8.78
C VAL A 60 -9.44 -27.64 -7.96
N PRO A 61 -9.52 -26.86 -6.88
CA PRO A 61 -10.75 -26.74 -6.12
C PRO A 61 -11.76 -25.90 -6.92
N ASP A 62 -12.99 -26.39 -7.07
CA ASP A 62 -14.07 -25.68 -7.79
C ASP A 62 -14.34 -24.26 -7.25
N ASN A 63 -14.02 -24.01 -5.97
CA ASN A 63 -14.29 -22.74 -5.29
C ASN A 63 -13.12 -21.74 -5.29
N ARG A 64 -11.96 -22.07 -5.88
CA ARG A 64 -10.77 -21.20 -5.89
C ARG A 64 -10.12 -21.13 -7.28
N PRO A 65 -10.77 -20.45 -8.24
CA PRO A 65 -10.29 -20.38 -9.62
C PRO A 65 -8.92 -19.67 -9.74
N ALA A 66 -8.59 -18.76 -8.82
CA ALA A 66 -7.29 -18.08 -8.79
C ALA A 66 -6.26 -18.76 -7.89
N LYS A 67 -6.41 -20.05 -7.56
CA LYS A 67 -5.37 -20.78 -6.83
C LYS A 67 -4.05 -20.80 -7.61
N PHE A 68 -4.11 -21.09 -8.90
CA PHE A 68 -2.97 -21.25 -9.79
C PHE A 68 -2.98 -20.22 -10.92
N ALA A 69 -1.81 -19.82 -11.41
CA ALA A 69 -1.72 -18.78 -12.45
C ALA A 69 -2.29 -19.22 -13.81
N ASP A 70 -2.03 -20.47 -14.21
CA ASP A 70 -2.50 -21.11 -15.44
C ASP A 70 -4.03 -21.23 -15.53
N ILE A 71 -4.72 -21.29 -14.39
CA ILE A 71 -6.20 -21.36 -14.33
C ILE A 71 -6.80 -19.99 -14.01
N GLY A 72 -6.19 -19.27 -13.07
CA GLY A 72 -6.69 -18.01 -12.55
C GLY A 72 -6.69 -16.89 -13.58
N VAL A 73 -5.66 -16.82 -14.44
CA VAL A 73 -5.59 -15.79 -15.48
C VAL A 73 -6.68 -15.99 -16.54
N PRO A 74 -6.85 -17.18 -17.16
CA PRO A 74 -7.97 -17.41 -18.08
C PRO A 74 -9.34 -17.19 -17.44
N ALA A 75 -9.54 -17.65 -16.20
CA ALA A 75 -10.79 -17.46 -15.47
C ALA A 75 -11.09 -15.97 -15.21
N LEU A 76 -10.07 -15.17 -14.91
CA LEU A 76 -10.19 -13.74 -14.72
C LEU A 76 -10.57 -13.03 -16.02
N ILE A 77 -9.95 -13.41 -17.14
CA ILE A 77 -10.28 -12.88 -18.46
C ILE A 77 -11.74 -13.18 -18.81
N ALA A 78 -12.17 -14.43 -18.64
CA ALA A 78 -13.55 -14.85 -18.88
C ALA A 78 -14.56 -14.07 -18.00
N ALA A 79 -14.20 -13.80 -16.74
CA ALA A 79 -15.02 -12.99 -15.84
C ALA A 79 -15.15 -11.52 -16.29
N VAL A 80 -14.13 -10.94 -16.93
CA VAL A 80 -14.19 -9.59 -17.49
C VAL A 80 -14.92 -9.57 -18.84
N GLU A 81 -14.75 -10.61 -19.66
CA GLU A 81 -15.47 -10.78 -20.93
C GLU A 81 -16.98 -10.94 -20.73
N SER A 82 -17.41 -11.65 -19.69
CA SER A 82 -18.83 -11.81 -19.36
C SER A 82 -19.51 -10.47 -19.00
N LEU A 83 -18.74 -9.47 -18.58
CA LEU A 83 -19.18 -8.10 -18.33
C LEU A 83 -19.05 -7.19 -19.56
N GLY A 84 -18.87 -7.75 -20.75
CA GLY A 84 -18.71 -7.03 -22.02
C GLY A 84 -17.28 -6.52 -22.27
N GLY A 85 -16.29 -7.02 -21.54
CA GLY A 85 -14.88 -6.74 -21.80
C GLY A 85 -14.42 -7.34 -23.13
N VAL A 86 -13.62 -6.59 -23.89
CA VAL A 86 -13.02 -7.07 -25.14
C VAL A 86 -11.55 -7.39 -24.89
N ARG A 87 -11.16 -8.66 -25.07
CA ARG A 87 -9.80 -9.16 -24.80
C ARG A 87 -8.70 -8.28 -25.37
N ALA A 88 -8.81 -7.90 -26.65
CA ALA A 88 -7.85 -7.05 -27.35
C ALA A 88 -7.72 -5.61 -26.80
N ARG A 89 -8.62 -5.20 -25.90
CA ARG A 89 -8.65 -3.89 -25.25
C ARG A 89 -8.36 -3.99 -23.75
N MET A 90 -8.01 -5.17 -23.25
CA MET A 90 -7.64 -5.37 -21.85
C MET A 90 -6.19 -4.97 -21.61
N ALA A 91 -5.93 -4.46 -20.42
CA ALA A 91 -4.61 -4.17 -19.89
C ALA A 91 -4.47 -4.79 -18.51
N ALA A 92 -3.32 -5.42 -18.23
CA ALA A 92 -3.04 -6.06 -16.95
C ALA A 92 -2.13 -5.20 -16.06
N PHE A 93 -2.37 -5.26 -14.75
CA PHE A 93 -1.49 -4.74 -13.69
C PHE A 93 -1.16 -5.85 -12.70
N LEU A 94 0.11 -5.96 -12.34
CA LEU A 94 0.59 -6.99 -11.42
C LEU A 94 1.13 -6.31 -10.15
N VAL A 95 0.71 -6.79 -8.98
CA VAL A 95 1.16 -6.27 -7.68
C VAL A 95 1.44 -7.45 -6.74
N GLY A 96 2.51 -7.40 -5.95
CA GLY A 96 2.83 -8.44 -4.96
C GLY A 96 4.19 -9.09 -5.21
N GLY A 97 4.27 -10.42 -5.14
CA GLY A 97 5.49 -11.18 -5.42
C GLY A 97 6.66 -10.84 -4.50
N ALA A 98 6.39 -10.29 -3.32
CA ALA A 98 7.40 -9.97 -2.34
C ALA A 98 8.01 -11.22 -1.72
N GLN A 99 9.30 -11.14 -1.38
CA GLN A 99 10.05 -12.18 -0.72
C GLN A 99 10.29 -11.75 0.73
N MET A 100 9.34 -12.10 1.60
CA MET A 100 9.28 -11.59 2.98
C MET A 100 10.26 -12.31 3.91
N PHE A 101 10.79 -13.47 3.52
CA PHE A 101 11.71 -14.26 4.33
C PHE A 101 12.98 -14.62 3.54
N GLU A 102 14.16 -14.35 4.11
CA GLU A 102 15.45 -14.76 3.53
C GLU A 102 15.59 -16.30 3.44
N PHE A 103 14.84 -17.04 4.28
CA PHE A 103 14.86 -18.50 4.30
C PHE A 103 14.21 -19.15 3.07
N GLU A 104 13.24 -18.49 2.41
CA GLU A 104 12.65 -18.97 1.15
C GLU A 104 13.69 -19.01 0.02
N SER A 105 14.67 -18.12 0.05
CA SER A 105 15.79 -18.09 -0.90
C SER A 105 16.77 -19.25 -0.72
N ARG A 106 16.81 -19.87 0.47
CA ARG A 106 17.79 -20.90 0.87
C ARG A 106 17.26 -22.33 0.79
N MET A 107 15.94 -22.52 0.78
CA MET A 107 15.31 -23.86 0.71
C MET A 107 15.09 -24.35 -0.72
N THR A 108 15.34 -23.53 -1.75
CA THR A 108 15.20 -23.95 -3.14
C THR A 108 16.49 -23.66 -3.89
N ASP A 109 17.17 -24.71 -4.31
CA ASP A 109 18.43 -24.63 -5.05
C ASP A 109 18.18 -24.09 -6.47
N GLY A 110 18.54 -22.83 -6.72
CA GLY A 110 18.57 -22.24 -8.05
C GLY A 110 18.43 -20.71 -8.05
N PRO A 111 18.85 -20.00 -9.11
CA PRO A 111 18.79 -18.53 -9.22
C PRO A 111 17.36 -17.94 -9.31
N ASN A 112 16.32 -18.78 -9.19
CA ASN A 112 14.89 -18.46 -9.37
C ASN A 112 14.03 -19.00 -8.20
N SER A 113 14.56 -18.90 -6.99
CA SER A 113 14.18 -19.68 -5.81
C SER A 113 13.01 -19.13 -4.98
N GLY A 114 12.73 -17.82 -5.05
CA GLY A 114 11.60 -17.23 -4.32
C GLY A 114 10.23 -17.67 -4.84
N VAL A 115 9.31 -18.05 -3.93
CA VAL A 115 7.90 -18.33 -4.26
C VAL A 115 7.27 -17.15 -5.02
N GLY A 116 7.57 -15.91 -4.59
CA GLY A 116 7.10 -14.69 -5.24
C GLY A 116 7.56 -14.53 -6.68
N MET A 117 8.84 -14.83 -6.97
CA MET A 117 9.38 -14.76 -8.35
C MET A 117 8.75 -15.82 -9.26
N ARG A 118 8.54 -17.04 -8.74
CA ARG A 118 7.88 -18.11 -9.50
C ARG A 118 6.43 -17.76 -9.83
N ASN A 119 5.72 -17.17 -8.87
CA ASN A 119 4.36 -16.69 -9.08
C ASN A 119 4.31 -15.56 -10.11
N ASP A 120 5.20 -14.56 -10.03
CA ASP A 120 5.27 -13.48 -11.01
C ASP A 120 5.56 -14.01 -12.42
N ALA A 121 6.55 -14.89 -12.55
CA ALA A 121 6.92 -15.50 -13.83
C ALA A 121 5.76 -16.29 -14.44
N ALA A 122 5.05 -17.10 -13.64
CA ALA A 122 3.92 -17.89 -14.10
C ALA A 122 2.73 -17.02 -14.54
N VAL A 123 2.41 -15.96 -13.79
CA VAL A 123 1.35 -15.01 -14.17
C VAL A 123 1.70 -14.29 -15.47
N ARG A 124 2.95 -13.85 -15.65
CA ARG A 124 3.42 -13.23 -16.89
C ARG A 124 3.31 -14.18 -18.08
N ALA A 125 3.69 -15.45 -17.90
CA ALA A 125 3.57 -16.47 -18.93
C ALA A 125 2.10 -16.72 -19.31
N ALA A 126 1.21 -16.83 -18.32
CA ALA A 126 -0.22 -17.01 -18.57
C ALA A 126 -0.86 -15.81 -19.28
N LEU A 127 -0.52 -14.58 -18.89
CA LEU A 127 -0.99 -13.37 -19.58
C LEU A 127 -0.46 -13.28 -21.01
N ALA A 128 0.79 -13.67 -21.24
CA ALA A 128 1.38 -13.70 -22.57
C ALA A 128 0.72 -14.75 -23.48
N ALA A 129 0.40 -15.93 -22.95
CA ALA A 129 -0.33 -16.97 -23.67
C ALA A 129 -1.73 -16.52 -24.09
N GLU A 130 -2.39 -15.70 -23.26
CA GLU A 130 -3.70 -15.11 -23.56
C GLU A 130 -3.63 -13.80 -24.37
N GLY A 131 -2.42 -13.34 -24.72
CA GLY A 131 -2.21 -12.12 -25.49
C GLY A 131 -2.57 -10.81 -24.77
N ILE A 132 -2.57 -10.81 -23.43
CA ILE A 132 -2.91 -9.63 -22.63
C ILE A 132 -1.64 -8.81 -22.31
N PRO A 133 -1.56 -7.53 -22.74
CA PRO A 133 -0.41 -6.68 -22.43
C PRO A 133 -0.39 -6.25 -20.97
N ILE A 134 0.81 -6.23 -20.39
CA ILE A 134 1.06 -5.73 -19.04
C ILE A 134 1.37 -4.24 -19.12
N SER A 135 0.51 -3.42 -18.51
CA SER A 135 0.66 -1.96 -18.49
C SER A 135 1.43 -1.42 -17.30
N GLY A 136 1.53 -2.17 -16.21
CA GLY A 136 2.27 -1.74 -15.03
C GLY A 136 2.48 -2.87 -14.04
N THR A 137 3.62 -2.83 -13.34
CA THR A 137 3.98 -3.85 -12.36
C THR A 137 4.58 -3.24 -11.12
N GLU A 138 4.14 -3.71 -9.97
CA GLU A 138 4.74 -3.43 -8.66
C GLU A 138 4.98 -4.76 -7.92
N THR A 139 5.84 -5.59 -8.51
CA THR A 139 6.18 -6.93 -8.01
C THR A 139 7.56 -6.97 -7.34
N GLY A 140 7.85 -7.99 -6.53
CA GLY A 140 9.15 -8.17 -5.87
C GLY A 140 9.32 -7.38 -4.58
N GLY A 141 10.56 -7.16 -4.12
CA GLY A 141 10.85 -6.49 -2.84
C GLY A 141 10.59 -7.39 -1.62
N ILE A 142 10.63 -6.80 -0.42
CA ILE A 142 10.60 -7.54 0.87
C ILE A 142 9.32 -7.32 1.69
N SER A 143 8.39 -6.50 1.20
CA SER A 143 7.18 -6.10 1.93
C SER A 143 5.91 -6.45 1.16
N GLY A 144 4.89 -6.93 1.86
CA GLY A 144 3.56 -7.10 1.30
C GLY A 144 2.91 -5.79 0.86
N ARG A 145 2.11 -5.86 -0.20
CA ARG A 145 1.38 -4.73 -0.79
C ARG A 145 -0.11 -4.97 -0.78
N SER A 146 -0.90 -3.94 -1.02
CA SER A 146 -2.34 -4.05 -1.27
C SER A 146 -2.68 -3.26 -2.52
N MET A 147 -3.59 -3.77 -3.33
CA MET A 147 -4.02 -3.09 -4.56
C MET A 147 -5.51 -2.83 -4.57
N ARG A 148 -5.90 -1.75 -5.24
CA ARG A 148 -7.29 -1.37 -5.46
C ARG A 148 -7.52 -0.97 -6.90
N ILE A 149 -8.62 -1.43 -7.47
CA ILE A 149 -9.08 -1.02 -8.80
C ILE A 149 -10.58 -0.78 -8.75
N SER A 150 -11.05 0.25 -9.44
CA SER A 150 -12.49 0.52 -9.59
C SER A 150 -12.86 0.58 -11.07
N PRO A 151 -14.08 0.18 -11.45
CA PRO A 151 -14.60 0.39 -12.79
C PRO A 151 -14.46 1.85 -13.23
N HIS A 152 -14.24 2.07 -14.52
CA HIS A 152 -13.95 3.39 -15.11
C HIS A 152 -12.71 4.13 -14.59
N SER A 153 -11.99 3.60 -13.59
CA SER A 153 -10.69 4.12 -13.23
C SER A 153 -9.69 3.66 -14.28
N THR A 154 -8.97 4.62 -14.87
CA THR A 154 -7.82 4.34 -15.73
C THR A 154 -6.58 4.06 -14.91
N TRP A 155 -6.69 3.74 -13.62
CA TRP A 155 -5.51 3.48 -12.79
C TRP A 155 -5.77 2.52 -11.64
N VAL A 156 -4.70 1.87 -11.18
CA VAL A 156 -4.65 0.98 -10.01
C VAL A 156 -3.95 1.69 -8.85
N SER A 157 -4.55 1.64 -7.66
CA SER A 157 -3.92 2.12 -6.42
C SER A 157 -3.07 1.02 -5.81
N VAL A 158 -1.84 1.31 -5.41
CA VAL A 158 -1.01 0.38 -4.63
C VAL A 158 -0.61 1.00 -3.30
N TYR A 159 -0.67 0.21 -2.23
CA TYR A 159 -0.33 0.58 -0.86
C TYR A 159 0.68 -0.41 -0.29
N SER A 160 1.82 0.08 0.18
CA SER A 160 2.80 -0.71 0.93
C SER A 160 2.79 -0.33 2.41
N ALA A 161 2.83 -1.34 3.28
CA ALA A 161 2.96 -1.13 4.72
C ALA A 161 4.35 -0.57 5.08
N GLN A 162 5.40 -1.05 4.40
CA GLN A 162 6.78 -0.67 4.68
C GLN A 162 7.08 0.77 4.26
N GLU A 163 6.46 1.25 3.18
CA GLU A 163 6.66 2.63 2.72
C GLU A 163 6.00 3.65 3.62
N ARG A 164 4.85 3.30 4.23
CA ARG A 164 4.24 4.14 5.27
C ARG A 164 5.14 4.23 6.50
N HIS A 165 5.74 3.11 6.90
CA HIS A 165 6.69 3.09 8.01
C HIS A 165 7.96 3.87 7.69
N GLN A 166 8.57 3.64 6.53
CA GLN A 166 9.79 4.32 6.09
C GLN A 166 9.56 5.84 5.96
N ALA A 167 8.47 6.27 5.34
CA ALA A 167 8.10 7.68 5.25
C ALA A 167 7.90 8.32 6.63
N ALA A 168 7.31 7.60 7.58
CA ALA A 168 7.18 8.07 8.96
C ALA A 168 8.54 8.19 9.65
N MET A 169 9.45 7.24 9.41
CA MET A 169 10.81 7.27 9.97
C MET A 169 11.68 8.36 9.35
N ASP A 170 11.57 8.61 8.05
CA ASP A 170 12.28 9.68 7.37
C ASP A 170 11.76 11.06 7.80
N ALA A 171 10.44 11.22 7.95
CA ALA A 171 9.85 12.43 8.52
C ALA A 171 10.31 12.68 9.97
N LEU A 172 10.54 11.63 10.76
CA LEU A 172 11.09 11.74 12.10
C LEU A 172 12.57 12.16 12.07
N LYS A 173 13.37 11.60 11.15
CA LYS A 173 14.77 11.99 10.94
C LYS A 173 14.91 13.42 10.45
N ASP A 174 14.04 13.88 9.55
CA ASP A 174 14.05 15.26 9.05
C ASP A 174 13.70 16.26 10.16
N LYS A 175 12.73 15.93 11.02
CA LYS A 175 12.43 16.72 12.22
C LYS A 175 13.60 16.75 13.20
N ALA A 176 14.27 15.61 13.41
CA ALA A 176 15.46 15.53 14.25
C ALA A 176 16.64 16.34 13.66
N ALA A 177 16.86 16.26 12.34
CA ALA A 177 17.89 17.02 11.64
C ALA A 177 17.61 18.54 11.63
N ALA A 178 16.33 18.94 11.55
CA ALA A 178 15.91 20.33 11.68
C ALA A 178 16.11 20.85 13.12
N ALA A 179 15.87 20.03 14.14
CA ALA A 179 16.10 20.40 15.53
C ALA A 179 17.59 20.65 15.84
N HIS A 180 18.50 19.85 15.27
CA HIS A 180 19.96 20.02 15.46
C HIS A 180 20.55 21.26 14.78
N ARG A 181 19.87 21.84 13.79
CA ARG A 181 20.31 23.10 13.14
C ARG A 181 19.96 24.36 13.93
N THR A 182 19.08 24.26 14.92
CA THR A 182 18.62 25.41 15.73
C THR A 182 19.38 25.55 17.06
N THR A 183 20.25 24.60 17.41
CA THR A 183 21.01 24.61 18.68
C THR A 183 22.44 25.15 18.53
N SER A 184 22.67 26.16 17.68
CA SER A 184 23.91 26.96 17.75
C SER A 184 23.71 28.12 18.72
N ILE A 185 23.96 27.87 20.01
CA ILE A 185 24.03 28.91 21.03
C ILE A 185 25.37 29.65 20.87
N THR A 186 25.32 30.94 20.55
CA THR A 186 26.49 31.84 20.58
C THR A 186 27.03 31.94 22.01
N PRO A 187 28.32 31.73 22.29
CA PRO A 187 28.86 31.94 23.62
C PRO A 187 28.90 33.45 23.91
N ALA A 188 28.16 33.90 24.92
CA ALA A 188 28.23 35.28 25.40
C ALA A 188 29.54 35.49 26.16
N THR A 189 30.47 36.25 25.59
CA THR A 189 31.71 36.69 26.23
C THR A 189 31.38 37.65 27.38
N ARG A 190 31.61 37.23 28.63
CA ARG A 190 31.39 38.07 29.82
C ARG A 190 32.66 38.88 30.13
N ALA A 191 32.58 40.20 29.96
CA ALA A 191 33.60 41.14 30.39
C ALA A 191 33.64 41.29 31.92
N LEU A 192 34.85 41.45 32.46
CA LEU A 192 35.19 41.64 33.87
C LEU A 192 35.04 43.10 34.30
N GLY A 193 34.53 43.30 35.52
CA GLY A 193 34.52 44.56 36.30
C GLY A 193 33.33 44.53 37.26
N GLY A 194 33.39 44.84 38.55
CA GLY A 194 34.42 45.28 39.49
C GLY A 194 33.70 45.63 40.81
N ALA A 195 34.21 45.16 41.95
CA ALA A 195 34.04 45.58 43.35
C ALA A 195 32.65 45.91 43.98
N GLY A 196 32.38 45.31 45.16
CA GLY A 196 31.51 45.91 46.20
C GLY A 196 30.57 44.95 46.96
N MET A 197 30.94 44.58 48.19
CA MET A 197 30.13 43.89 49.25
C MET A 197 28.91 44.74 49.71
N PRO A 198 27.95 44.25 50.55
CA PRO A 198 27.88 43.01 51.33
C PRO A 198 26.54 42.21 51.25
N VAL A 199 26.58 41.02 51.86
CA VAL A 199 25.52 40.00 51.97
C VAL A 199 24.41 40.41 52.96
N PRO A 200 23.12 40.24 52.63
CA PRO A 200 22.05 40.11 53.61
C PRO A 200 21.55 38.66 53.78
N THR A 201 21.29 38.32 55.04
CA THR A 201 20.74 37.10 55.67
C THR A 201 19.45 36.57 55.01
N PRO A 202 19.20 35.24 54.98
CA PRO A 202 18.01 34.69 54.34
C PRO A 202 16.72 35.01 55.11
N ALA A 203 15.78 35.68 54.44
CA ALA A 203 14.39 35.71 54.86
C ALA A 203 13.72 34.40 54.44
N ILE A 204 13.11 33.71 55.40
CA ILE A 204 12.23 32.55 55.19
C ILE A 204 10.86 33.11 54.78
N PRO A 205 10.35 32.89 53.55
CA PRO A 205 8.95 33.13 53.27
C PRO A 205 8.10 31.92 53.68
N ALA A 206 6.91 32.25 54.19
CA ALA A 206 5.88 31.39 54.73
C ALA A 206 5.50 30.21 53.82
N GLY A 207 5.07 29.12 54.47
CA GLY A 207 4.70 27.86 53.82
C GLY A 207 3.62 28.01 52.74
N PRO A 208 3.58 27.08 51.77
CA PRO A 208 2.55 27.11 50.75
C PRO A 208 1.18 26.80 51.37
N ALA A 209 0.24 27.71 51.12
CA ALA A 209 -1.18 27.53 51.34
C ALA A 209 -1.65 26.20 50.74
N ALA A 210 -2.59 25.55 51.44
CA ALA A 210 -3.20 24.29 51.05
C ALA A 210 -3.62 24.29 49.56
N LEU A 211 -3.10 23.29 48.84
CA LEU A 211 -3.60 22.92 47.52
C LEU A 211 -5.09 22.57 47.66
N VAL A 212 -5.96 23.43 47.16
CA VAL A 212 -7.32 23.03 46.79
C VAL A 212 -7.18 22.23 45.49
N PRO A 213 -7.54 20.93 45.45
CA PRO A 213 -7.48 20.20 44.20
C PRO A 213 -8.49 20.80 43.22
N PRO A 214 -8.14 21.01 41.94
CA PRO A 214 -9.13 21.43 40.96
C PRO A 214 -10.19 20.33 40.81
N THR A 215 -11.45 20.74 40.93
CA THR A 215 -12.64 19.95 40.62
C THR A 215 -12.49 19.35 39.22
N VAL A 216 -12.41 18.02 39.15
CA VAL A 216 -12.49 17.29 37.87
C VAL A 216 -13.96 17.26 37.46
N GLU A 217 -14.36 18.18 36.59
CA GLU A 217 -15.60 18.00 35.83
C GLU A 217 -15.39 16.87 34.82
N VAL A 218 -16.01 15.71 35.09
CA VAL A 218 -16.09 14.61 34.13
C VAL A 218 -17.16 14.97 33.11
N THR A 219 -16.75 15.56 31.99
CA THR A 219 -17.59 15.66 30.80
C THR A 219 -17.66 14.28 30.13
N PRO A 220 -18.85 13.72 29.83
CA PRO A 220 -18.94 12.43 29.16
C PRO A 220 -18.41 12.54 27.72
N LEU A 221 -17.29 11.86 27.45
CA LEU A 221 -16.73 11.68 26.11
C LEU A 221 -17.62 10.70 25.33
N VAL A 222 -18.64 11.23 24.67
CA VAL A 222 -19.34 10.53 23.59
C VAL A 222 -19.42 11.47 22.39
N SER A 223 -18.44 11.38 21.49
CA SER A 223 -18.52 11.63 20.04
C SER A 223 -17.11 11.64 19.40
N PRO A 224 -17.03 11.55 18.07
CA PRO A 224 -16.83 10.35 17.26
C PRO A 224 -15.34 10.05 17.04
N VAL A 225 -15.04 8.83 16.57
CA VAL A 225 -13.72 8.45 16.08
C VAL A 225 -13.37 9.33 14.87
N GLU A 226 -12.61 10.40 15.11
CA GLU A 226 -11.96 11.18 14.05
C GLU A 226 -10.94 10.28 13.34
N PRO A 227 -10.91 10.25 11.99
CA PRO A 227 -9.87 9.54 11.28
C PRO A 227 -8.55 10.27 11.50
N VAL A 228 -7.59 9.57 12.13
CA VAL A 228 -6.19 9.99 12.24
C VAL A 228 -5.65 10.37 10.85
N VAL A 229 -5.57 11.67 10.58
CA VAL A 229 -4.83 12.23 9.44
C VAL A 229 -3.99 13.39 9.95
N ALA A 230 -2.74 13.09 10.29
CA ALA A 230 -1.63 14.02 10.13
C ALA A 230 -0.31 13.28 10.41
N MET A 231 0.27 12.62 9.40
CA MET A 231 1.72 12.34 9.35
C MET A 231 2.10 12.00 7.90
N THR A 232 2.80 12.96 7.25
CA THR A 232 3.55 12.88 5.99
C THR A 232 3.12 11.77 5.02
N ALA A 233 2.13 12.08 4.18
CA ALA A 233 1.54 11.13 3.25
C ALA A 233 2.45 10.86 2.04
N VAL A 234 3.20 9.76 2.06
CA VAL A 234 3.42 9.01 0.82
C VAL A 234 2.07 8.40 0.47
N GLY A 235 1.33 9.07 -0.42
CA GLY A 235 0.02 8.61 -0.91
C GLY A 235 0.13 7.32 -1.73
N PRO A 236 -0.99 6.65 -2.04
CA PRO A 236 -0.96 5.49 -2.92
C PRO A 236 -0.33 5.82 -4.27
N ARG A 237 0.54 4.93 -4.75
CA ARG A 237 1.01 5.01 -6.14
C ARG A 237 -0.14 4.67 -7.07
N ARG A 238 -0.23 5.43 -8.17
CA ARG A 238 -1.24 5.26 -9.21
C ARG A 238 -0.57 4.83 -10.50
N TYR A 239 -0.99 3.70 -11.05
CA TYR A 239 -0.49 3.19 -12.34
C TYR A 239 -1.59 3.26 -13.38
N THR A 240 -1.36 3.98 -14.47
CA THR A 240 -2.31 4.08 -15.60
C THR A 240 -1.89 3.19 -16.77
N PRO A 241 -2.83 2.62 -17.55
CA PRO A 241 -2.49 2.00 -18.82
C PRO A 241 -1.80 3.02 -19.71
N ALA A 242 -0.76 2.60 -20.43
CA ALA A 242 -0.21 3.44 -21.50
C ALA A 242 -1.36 3.81 -22.45
N SER A 243 -1.50 5.09 -22.80
CA SER A 243 -2.54 5.49 -23.75
C SER A 243 -2.33 4.71 -25.04
N ALA A 244 -3.39 4.04 -25.52
CA ALA A 244 -3.40 3.56 -26.89
C ALA A 244 -3.18 4.80 -27.76
N GLY A 245 -2.01 4.89 -28.39
CA GLY A 245 -1.58 6.07 -29.12
C GLY A 245 -2.67 6.56 -30.06
N GLN A 246 -2.97 7.86 -30.00
CA GLN A 246 -3.65 8.51 -31.10
C GLN A 246 -2.84 8.25 -32.38
N PRO A 247 -3.49 7.95 -33.52
CA PRO A 247 -2.77 7.88 -34.78
C PRO A 247 -2.09 9.23 -35.02
N ARG A 248 -0.77 9.20 -35.24
CA ARG A 248 -0.05 10.39 -35.71
C ARG A 248 -0.70 10.82 -37.03
N PRO A 249 -1.08 12.10 -37.20
CA PRO A 249 -1.49 12.57 -38.52
C PRO A 249 -0.32 12.39 -39.49
N ALA A 250 -0.68 11.94 -40.71
CA ALA A 250 0.23 11.74 -41.82
C ALA A 250 0.91 13.05 -42.27
#